data_AF-A0A8S2Z8Z6-F1
#
_entry.id   AF-A0A8S2Z8Z6-F1
#
_cell.length_a   1.000
_cell.length_b   1.000
_cell.length_c   1.000
_cell.angle_alpha   90.00
_cell.angle_beta   90.00
_cell.angle_gamma   90.00
#
_symmetry.space_group_name_H-M   'P 1'
#
loop_
_entity.id
_entity.type
_entity.pdbx_description
1 polymer ?
#
loop_
_entity_poly.entity_id
_entity_poly.type
_entity_poly.pdbx_seq_one_letter_code
_entity_poly.pdbx_strand_id
1 'polypeptide(L)' 'VENAAGIIKTKKVKVTVQQVPVFLKAPEDASVSQGKDVRYEAQLSGFPAPKVTWLLNGKPLTPTADCSITFDATTQKASL' A
#
# COMPACT_ATOMS: atom_id res chain seq x y z
N VAL A 1 -35.28 2.41 -21.93
CA VAL A 1 -36.16 2.81 -23.05
C VAL A 1 -35.68 2.07 -24.28
N GLU A 2 -36.53 1.26 -24.88
CA GLU A 2 -36.21 0.26 -25.89
C GLU A 2 -36.97 0.62 -27.17
N ASN A 3 -36.27 0.76 -28.31
CA ASN A 3 -36.87 0.95 -29.62
C ASN A 3 -36.25 -0.01 -30.64
N ALA A 4 -36.90 -0.16 -31.80
CA ALA A 4 -36.77 -1.28 -32.75
C ALA A 4 -35.43 -1.47 -33.49
N ALA A 5 -34.30 -0.97 -32.97
CA ALA A 5 -32.98 -1.09 -33.61
C ALA A 5 -31.87 -1.69 -32.71
N GLY A 6 -32.21 -2.24 -31.54
CA GLY A 6 -31.32 -3.09 -30.76
C GLY A 6 -30.85 -2.51 -29.43
N ILE A 7 -30.48 -3.42 -28.51
CA ILE A 7 -30.00 -3.11 -27.18
C ILE A 7 -28.54 -2.65 -27.27
N ILE A 8 -28.29 -1.34 -27.25
CA ILE A 8 -26.96 -0.83 -26.97
C ILE A 8 -26.71 -1.08 -25.48
N LYS A 9 -26.14 -2.26 -25.14
CA LYS A 9 -25.58 -2.49 -23.81
C LYS A 9 -24.44 -1.50 -23.61
N THR A 10 -24.73 -0.39 -22.93
CA THR A 10 -23.73 0.58 -22.53
C THR A 10 -22.70 -0.11 -21.66
N LYS A 11 -21.45 -0.20 -22.14
CA LYS A 11 -20.32 -0.62 -21.31
C LYS A 11 -20.23 0.36 -20.15
N LYS A 12 -20.45 -0.11 -18.91
CA LYS A 12 -20.20 0.69 -17.71
C LYS A 12 -18.70 1.04 -17.70
N VAL A 13 -18.36 2.28 -17.97
CA VAL A 13 -16.99 2.79 -17.85
C VAL A 13 -16.74 3.12 -16.38
N LYS A 14 -15.74 2.47 -15.77
CA LYS A 14 -15.31 2.77 -14.42
C LYS A 14 -14.34 3.96 -14.49
N VAL A 15 -14.83 5.15 -14.20
CA VAL A 15 -13.97 6.34 -14.07
C VAL A 15 -13.28 6.25 -12.70
N THR A 16 -11.97 5.96 -12.70
CA THR A 16 -11.15 5.93 -11.48
C THR A 16 -10.16 7.07 -11.51
N VAL A 17 -10.20 7.91 -10.48
CA VAL A 17 -9.18 8.93 -10.23
C VAL A 17 -7.92 8.21 -9.75
N GLN A 18 -6.82 8.36 -10.48
CA GLN A 18 -5.52 7.81 -10.09
C GLN A 18 -4.80 8.83 -9.21
N GLN A 19 -4.26 8.36 -8.09
CA GLN A 19 -3.49 9.17 -7.15
C GLN A 19 -2.11 8.55 -7.00
N VAL A 20 -1.08 9.35 -7.23
CA VAL A 20 0.31 8.91 -7.05
C VAL A 20 0.59 8.57 -5.58
N PRO A 21 1.49 7.61 -5.30
CA PRO A 21 1.87 7.27 -3.93
C PRO A 21 2.51 8.47 -3.21
N VAL A 22 2.00 8.80 -2.02
CA VAL A 22 2.51 9.87 -1.15
C VAL A 22 2.65 9.33 0.26
N PHE A 23 3.79 9.54 0.90
CA PHE A 23 3.95 9.25 2.32
C PHE A 23 3.16 10.28 3.14
N LEU A 24 2.11 9.83 3.82
CA LEU A 24 1.39 10.61 4.82
C LEU A 24 2.16 10.62 6.14
N LYS A 25 2.74 9.48 6.49
CA LYS A 25 3.61 9.31 7.65
C LYS A 25 4.83 8.47 7.25
N ALA A 26 6.01 9.07 7.38
CA ALA A 26 7.26 8.34 7.25
C ALA A 26 7.52 7.47 8.49
N PRO A 27 8.24 6.35 8.36
CA PRO A 27 8.70 5.61 9.52
C PRO A 27 9.61 6.49 10.38
N GLU A 28 9.42 6.41 11.69
CA GLU A 28 10.23 7.13 12.66
C GLU A 28 11.48 6.33 13.01
N ASP A 29 12.58 7.03 13.25
CA ASP A 29 13.82 6.41 13.72
C ASP A 29 13.62 5.85 15.13
N ALA A 30 14.03 4.61 15.35
CA ALA A 30 13.91 3.94 16.63
C ALA A 30 15.29 3.48 17.13
N SER A 31 15.58 3.75 18.40
CA SER A 31 16.75 3.20 19.11
C SER A 31 16.27 2.16 20.10
N VAL A 32 16.52 0.89 19.80
CA VAL A 32 16.16 -0.25 20.65
C VAL A 32 17.39 -0.92 21.23
N SER A 33 17.29 -1.39 22.47
CA SER A 33 18.32 -2.21 23.10
C SER A 33 18.42 -3.57 22.43
N GLN A 34 19.61 -4.16 22.43
CA GLN A 34 19.83 -5.49 21.88
C GLN A 34 18.87 -6.53 22.50
N GLY A 35 18.26 -7.35 21.65
CA GLY A 35 17.30 -8.39 22.06
C GLY A 35 15.88 -7.89 22.30
N LYS A 36 15.54 -6.66 21.91
CA LYS A 36 14.17 -6.15 21.87
C LYS A 36 13.66 -6.04 20.44
N ASP A 37 12.38 -6.28 20.27
CA ASP A 37 11.69 -6.09 19.00
C ASP A 37 11.49 -4.60 18.73
N VAL A 38 11.56 -4.23 17.45
CA VAL A 38 11.27 -2.89 16.96
C VAL A 38 10.17 -2.98 15.92
N ARG A 39 9.25 -2.02 15.94
CA ARG A 39 8.17 -1.91 14.96
C ARG A 39 8.31 -0.59 14.22
N TYR A 40 8.41 -0.64 12.90
CA TYR A 40 8.38 0.56 12.07
C TYR A 40 7.02 0.69 11.40
N GLU A 41 6.44 1.88 11.43
CA GLU A 41 5.14 2.14 10.84
C GLU A 41 5.23 3.29 9.83
N ALA A 42 4.71 3.05 8.62
CA ALA A 42 4.60 4.07 7.59
C ALA A 42 3.17 4.12 7.07
N GLN A 43 2.69 5.31 6.71
CA GLN A 43 1.37 5.49 6.11
C GLN A 43 1.52 6.14 4.74
N LEU A 44 0.94 5.52 3.71
CA LEU A 44 1.12 5.92 2.32
C LEU A 44 -0.21 6.00 1.58
N SER A 45 -0.54 7.17 1.04
CA SER A 45 -1.72 7.35 0.20
C SER A 45 -1.44 7.07 -1.27
N GLY A 46 -2.34 6.38 -1.96
CA GLY A 46 -2.23 6.16 -3.40
C GLY A 46 -3.37 5.30 -3.94
N PHE A 47 -3.75 5.55 -5.19
CA PHE A 47 -4.75 4.76 -5.91
C PHE A 47 -4.31 4.51 -7.36
N PRO A 48 -4.28 3.24 -7.84
CA PRO A 48 -4.52 2.00 -7.09
C PRO A 48 -3.54 1.81 -5.92
N ALA A 49 -3.86 0.90 -5.00
CA ALA A 49 -3.07 0.72 -3.78
C ALA A 49 -1.57 0.51 -4.12
N PRO A 50 -0.65 1.28 -3.49
CA PRO A 50 0.76 1.21 -3.81
C PRO A 50 1.38 -0.11 -3.37
N LYS A 51 2.46 -0.52 -4.05
CA LYS A 51 3.31 -1.60 -3.58
C LYS A 51 4.35 -1.04 -2.61
N VAL A 52 4.38 -1.58 -1.39
CA VAL A 52 5.35 -1.17 -0.36
C VAL A 52 6.51 -2.14 -0.29
N THR A 53 7.73 -1.63 -0.10
CA THR A 53 8.94 -2.44 0.10
C THR A 53 9.81 -1.75 1.14
N TRP A 54 10.18 -2.48 2.18
CA TRP A 54 11.12 -2.01 3.20
C TRP A 54 12.55 -2.27 2.75
N LEU A 55 13.46 -1.35 3.05
CA LEU A 55 14.88 -1.47 2.72
C LEU A 55 15.68 -1.44 4.02
N LEU A 56 16.66 -2.34 4.13
CA LEU A 56 17.66 -2.31 5.19
C LEU A 56 19.04 -2.22 4.54
N ASN A 57 19.81 -1.19 4.90
CA ASN A 57 21.13 -0.90 4.32
C ASN A 57 21.10 -0.84 2.78
N GLY A 58 20.04 -0.25 2.22
CA GLY A 58 19.84 -0.13 0.77
C GLY A 58 19.40 -1.41 0.05
N LYS A 59 19.16 -2.51 0.77
CA LYS A 59 18.69 -3.78 0.19
C LYS A 59 17.23 -4.05 0.54
N PRO A 60 16.42 -4.59 -0.39
CA PRO A 60 15.06 -5.06 -0.09
C PRO A 60 15.07 -6.03 1.08
N LEU A 61 14.28 -5.70 2.09
CA LEU A 61 14.03 -6.57 3.21
C LEU A 61 13.00 -7.61 2.79
N THR A 62 13.32 -8.87 3.02
CA THR A 62 12.39 -9.99 2.80
C THR A 62 11.83 -10.43 4.15
N PRO A 63 10.54 -10.82 4.24
CA PRO A 63 10.01 -11.41 5.45
C PRO A 63 10.83 -12.66 5.84
N THR A 64 11.24 -12.74 7.09
CA THR A 64 11.95 -13.89 7.68
C THR A 64 11.25 -14.29 8.98
N ALA A 65 11.75 -15.32 9.68
CA ALA A 65 11.19 -15.74 10.97
C ALA A 65 11.16 -14.59 12.01
N ASP A 66 12.15 -13.69 11.95
CA ASP A 66 12.32 -12.59 12.91
C ASP A 66 11.84 -11.23 12.36
N CYS A 67 11.21 -11.22 11.16
CA CYS A 67 10.85 -10.00 10.46
C CYS A 67 9.52 -10.15 9.69
N SER A 68 8.47 -9.47 10.17
CA SER A 68 7.14 -9.51 9.56
C SER A 68 6.80 -8.21 8.83
N ILE A 69 6.87 -8.21 7.50
CA ILE A 69 6.41 -7.08 6.69
C ILE A 69 4.92 -7.24 6.39
N THR A 70 4.13 -6.23 6.74
CA THR A 70 2.69 -6.17 6.46
C THR A 70 2.33 -4.85 5.79
N PHE A 71 1.37 -4.90 4.87
CA PHE A 71 0.78 -3.71 4.25
C PHE A 71 -0.72 -3.91 4.11
N ASP A 72 -1.48 -3.03 4.75
CA ASP A 72 -2.92 -2.96 4.63
C ASP A 72 -3.30 -1.90 3.60
N ALA A 73 -3.78 -2.36 2.44
CA ALA A 73 -4.22 -1.51 1.34
C ALA A 73 -5.49 -0.71 1.65
N THR A 74 -6.28 -1.12 2.65
CA THR A 74 -7.51 -0.44 3.07
C THR A 74 -7.19 0.75 3.95
N THR A 75 -6.33 0.55 4.94
CA THR A 75 -5.88 1.61 5.87
C THR A 75 -4.65 2.35 5.38
N GLN A 76 -4.07 1.92 4.26
CA GLN A 76 -2.87 2.50 3.66
C GLN A 76 -1.68 2.50 4.64
N LYS A 77 -1.65 1.52 5.56
CA LYS A 77 -0.66 1.39 6.62
C LYS A 77 0.29 0.25 6.32
N ALA A 78 1.58 0.54 6.32
CA ALA A 78 2.66 -0.43 6.27
C ALA A 78 3.27 -0.60 7.66
N SER A 79 3.62 -1.83 8.01
CA SER A 79 4.35 -2.13 9.24
C SER A 79 5.44 -3.17 8.98
N LEU A 80 6.56 -2.99 9.64
CA LEU A 80 7.71 -3.89 9.68
C LEU A 80 7.99 -4.28 11.13
#